data_AF-A0A352UKQ5-F1
#
_entry.id   AF-A0A352UKQ5-F1
#
_cell.length_a   1.000
_cell.length_b   1.000
_cell.length_c   1.000
_cell.angle_alpha   90.00
_cell.angle_beta   90.00
_cell.angle_gamma   90.00
#
_symmetry.space_group_name_H-M   'P 1'
#
loop_
_entity.id
_entity.type
_entity.pdbx_description
1 polymer ?
#
loop_
_entity_poly.entity_id
_entity_poly.type
_entity_poly.pdbx_seq_one_letter_code
_entity_poly.pdbx_strand_id
1 'polypeptide(L)'
;MKNDDFLRQDRHLDKWAVVGHWPVVLYCGDLPCANPIIDRERKIISIDGGCVLKDDGQLNALIIPQPDSENFSYEAYDPFPV
;
A
#
# COMPACT_ATOMS: atom_id res chain seq x y z
N MET A 1 19.75 -9.52 -2.95
CA MET A 1 19.40 -8.17 -2.47
C MET A 1 17.95 -8.22 -2.03
N LYS A 2 17.60 -7.68 -0.86
CA LYS A 2 16.19 -7.61 -0.39
C LYS A 2 15.46 -6.51 -1.16
N ASN A 3 14.23 -6.78 -1.59
CA ASN A 3 13.43 -5.90 -2.45
C ASN A 3 12.22 -5.31 -1.71
N ASP A 4 12.34 -5.27 -0.38
CA ASP A 4 11.26 -5.07 0.57
C ASP A 4 10.78 -3.61 0.55
N ASP A 5 11.71 -2.65 0.70
CA ASP A 5 11.46 -1.21 0.56
C ASP A 5 11.35 -0.83 -0.93
N PHE A 6 10.25 -1.25 -1.57
CA PHE A 6 10.07 -1.15 -3.02
C PHE A 6 9.77 0.27 -3.48
N LEU A 7 8.96 1.03 -2.73
CA LEU A 7 8.50 2.37 -3.12
C LEU A 7 9.63 3.40 -3.15
N ARG A 8 10.70 3.21 -2.35
CA ARG A 8 11.88 4.09 -2.39
C ARG A 8 12.86 3.78 -3.53
N GLN A 9 12.63 2.76 -4.34
CA GLN A 9 13.60 2.34 -5.37
C GLN A 9 13.59 3.18 -6.67
N ASP A 10 12.91 4.33 -6.68
CA ASP A 10 12.84 5.24 -7.84
C ASP A 10 12.56 4.54 -9.18
N ARG A 11 11.60 3.60 -9.16
CA ARG A 11 11.20 2.82 -10.34
C ARG A 11 9.94 3.40 -10.95
N HIS A 12 9.95 3.58 -12.26
CA HIS A 12 8.75 3.85 -13.07
C HIS A 12 8.44 2.62 -13.91
N LEU A 13 7.21 2.12 -13.82
CA LEU A 13 6.81 0.87 -14.45
C LEU A 13 5.78 1.09 -15.57
N ASP A 14 5.86 0.30 -16.63
CA ASP A 14 4.86 0.31 -17.71
C ASP A 14 3.52 -0.29 -17.27
N LYS A 15 3.56 -1.22 -16.30
CA LYS A 15 2.42 -1.92 -15.71
C LYS A 15 2.33 -1.65 -14.22
N TRP A 16 1.12 -1.72 -13.68
CA TRP A 16 0.88 -1.62 -12.26
C TRP A 16 1.58 -2.74 -11.47
N ALA A 17 2.30 -2.37 -10.42
CA ALA A 17 2.82 -3.30 -9.42
C ALA A 17 2.10 -3.08 -8.09
N VAL A 18 1.36 -4.11 -7.64
CA VAL A 18 0.82 -4.16 -6.28
C VAL A 18 1.84 -4.85 -5.39
N VAL A 19 2.30 -4.15 -4.35
CA VAL A 19 3.39 -4.60 -3.49
C VAL A 19 2.99 -4.58 -2.01
N GLY A 20 3.66 -5.39 -1.21
CA GLY A 20 3.49 -5.45 0.23
C GLY A 20 4.80 -5.83 0.92
N HIS A 21 4.73 -6.51 2.07
CA HIS A 21 5.87 -6.94 2.91
C HIS A 21 6.66 -5.82 3.61
N TRP A 22 6.54 -4.58 3.14
CA TRP A 22 7.04 -3.39 3.81
C TRP A 22 5.89 -2.46 4.22
N PRO A 23 5.60 -2.32 5.53
CA PRO A 23 4.47 -1.53 6.01
C PRO A 23 4.48 -0.08 5.50
N VAL A 24 3.34 0.39 5.01
CA VAL A 24 3.20 1.73 4.40
C VAL A 24 3.48 2.87 5.37
N VAL A 25 3.22 2.65 6.68
CA VAL A 25 3.53 3.59 7.75
C VAL A 25 5.02 3.96 7.78
N LEU A 26 5.91 3.10 7.29
CA LEU A 26 7.35 3.34 7.20
C LEU A 26 7.74 4.31 6.07
N TYR A 27 6.81 4.61 5.16
CA TYR A 27 6.97 5.66 4.14
C TYR A 27 6.45 7.02 4.60
N CYS A 28 5.64 7.07 5.65
CA CYS A 28 5.07 8.31 6.18
C CYS A 28 6.11 9.11 6.97
N GLY A 29 6.12 10.44 6.79
CA GLY A 29 7.03 11.35 7.49
C GLY A 29 6.50 11.79 8.85
N ASP A 30 5.38 12.52 8.85
CA ASP A 30 4.94 13.28 10.03
C ASP A 30 3.85 12.57 10.85
N LEU A 31 2.98 11.79 10.21
CA LEU A 31 1.86 11.11 10.85
C LEU A 31 1.80 9.64 10.41
N PRO A 32 1.56 8.70 11.33
CA PRO A 32 1.37 7.31 10.96
C PRO A 32 0.10 7.17 10.10
N CYS A 33 0.24 6.58 8.92
CA CYS A 33 -0.88 6.23 8.06
C CYS A 33 -0.67 4.82 7.53
N ALA A 34 -1.64 3.93 7.79
CA ALA A 34 -1.63 2.55 7.34
C ALA A 34 -2.40 2.34 6.02
N ASN A 35 -2.94 3.43 5.44
CA ASN A 35 -3.69 3.37 4.19
C ASN A 35 -2.79 3.03 3.00
N PRO A 36 -3.31 2.33 1.99
CA PRO A 36 -2.58 2.07 0.76
C PRO A 36 -2.04 3.35 0.12
N ILE A 37 -0.80 3.28 -0.37
CA ILE A 37 -0.19 4.35 -1.15
C ILE A 37 -0.35 4.00 -2.63
N ILE A 38 -1.07 4.84 -3.38
CA ILE A 38 -1.25 4.70 -4.83
C ILE A 38 -0.36 5.74 -5.52
N ASP A 39 0.80 5.33 -6.00
CA ASP A 39 1.68 6.15 -6.83
C ASP A 39 1.34 5.94 -8.31
N ARG A 40 0.57 6.87 -8.86
CA ARG A 40 0.10 6.79 -10.25
C ARG A 40 1.20 7.09 -11.27
N GLU A 41 2.19 7.90 -10.91
CA GLU A 41 3.28 8.26 -11.81
C GLU A 41 4.25 7.09 -12.01
N ARG A 42 4.55 6.38 -10.91
CA ARG A 42 5.43 5.22 -10.91
C ARG A 42 4.70 3.90 -11.19
N LYS A 43 3.37 3.90 -11.17
CA LYS A 43 2.46 2.75 -11.26
C LYS A 43 2.70 1.70 -10.17
N ILE A 44 2.83 2.16 -8.93
CA ILE A 44 3.08 1.31 -7.76
C ILE A 44 1.93 1.49 -6.77
N ILE A 45 1.39 0.39 -6.26
CA ILE A 45 0.37 0.38 -5.21
C ILE A 45 0.91 -0.42 -4.03
N SER A 46 1.25 0.25 -2.94
CA SER A 46 1.70 -0.41 -1.71
C SER A 46 0.53 -0.62 -0.76
N ILE A 47 0.25 -1.87 -0.39
CA ILE A 47 -0.94 -2.25 0.39
C ILE A 47 -0.61 -2.84 1.77
N ASP A 48 0.66 -2.99 2.14
CA ASP A 48 1.00 -3.55 3.44
C ASP A 48 0.69 -2.56 4.57
N GLY A 49 -0.45 -2.72 5.23
CA GLY A 49 -0.83 -1.90 6.38
C GLY A 49 -0.17 -2.34 7.69
N GLY A 50 0.76 -3.31 7.67
CA GLY A 50 1.40 -3.83 8.87
C GLY A 50 0.45 -4.63 9.76
N CYS A 51 -0.60 -5.24 9.20
CA CYS A 51 -1.52 -6.11 9.92
C CYS A 51 -0.74 -7.12 10.77
N VAL A 52 -1.15 -7.29 12.03
CA VAL A 52 -0.53 -8.14 13.07
C VAL A 52 0.91 -7.77 13.50
N LEU A 53 1.53 -6.73 12.96
CA LEU A 53 2.85 -6.26 13.38
C LEU A 53 2.78 -5.31 14.59
N LYS A 54 1.72 -4.52 14.66
CA LYS A 54 1.41 -3.55 15.71
C LYS A 54 -0.09 -3.56 16.01
N ASP A 55 -0.47 -3.03 17.17
CA ASP A 55 -1.87 -2.95 17.59
C ASP A 55 -2.70 -2.05 16.66
N ASP A 56 -2.05 -1.08 16.00
CA ASP A 56 -2.58 -0.18 14.97
C ASP A 56 -2.28 -0.62 13.53
N GLY A 57 -1.86 -1.87 13.35
CA GLY A 57 -1.71 -2.46 12.03
C GLY A 57 -3.06 -2.64 11.33
N GLN A 58 -3.07 -2.37 10.02
CA GLN A 58 -4.27 -2.40 9.19
C GLN A 58 -4.18 -3.54 8.16
N LEU A 59 -5.25 -4.30 7.99
CA LEU A 59 -5.43 -5.16 6.82
C LEU A 59 -6.03 -4.32 5.68
N ASN A 60 -5.32 -4.23 4.56
CA ASN A 60 -5.80 -3.52 3.39
C ASN A 60 -6.18 -4.48 2.26
N ALA A 61 -7.28 -4.18 1.59
CA ALA A 61 -7.71 -4.86 0.37
C ALA A 61 -7.87 -3.84 -0.76
N LEU A 62 -7.05 -3.97 -1.81
CA LEU A 62 -7.21 -3.19 -3.04
C LEU A 62 -8.39 -3.75 -3.85
N ILE A 63 -9.29 -2.86 -4.28
CA ILE A 63 -10.43 -3.21 -5.11
C ILE A 63 -10.18 -2.70 -6.53
N ILE A 64 -10.14 -3.65 -7.47
CA ILE A 64 -10.08 -3.40 -8.90
C ILE A 64 -11.46 -3.78 -9.47
N PRO A 65 -12.28 -2.82 -9.90
CA PRO A 65 -13.71 -3.07 -10.18
C PRO A 65 -13.91 -3.94 -11.43
N GLN A 66 -12.97 -3.91 -12.38
CA GLN A 66 -13.00 -4.68 -13.62
C GLN A 66 -11.58 -4.80 -14.20
N PRO A 67 -11.34 -5.76 -15.12
CA PRO A 67 -10.09 -5.83 -15.87
C PRO A 67 -9.72 -4.48 -16.50
N ASP A 68 -8.43 -4.15 -16.51
CA ASP A 68 -7.86 -2.92 -17.08
C ASP A 68 -8.37 -1.60 -16.47
N SER A 69 -9.05 -1.63 -15.31
CA SER A 69 -9.45 -0.41 -14.60
C SER A 69 -8.22 0.37 -14.10
N GLU A 70 -8.23 1.68 -14.35
CA GLU A 70 -7.25 2.65 -13.79
C GLU A 70 -7.78 3.36 -12.52
N ASN A 71 -9.06 3.13 -12.21
CA ASN A 71 -9.72 3.63 -11.00
C ASN A 71 -9.77 2.52 -9.97
N PHE A 72 -9.09 2.75 -8.85
CA PHE A 72 -9.01 1.84 -7.71
C PHE A 72 -9.73 2.44 -6.51
N SER A 73 -10.31 1.56 -5.71
CA SER A 73 -10.66 1.86 -4.33
C SER A 73 -9.94 0.86 -3.42
N TYR A 74 -10.07 1.04 -2.11
CA TYR A 74 -9.60 0.06 -1.15
C TYR A 74 -10.58 0.00 0.02
N GLU A 75 -10.60 -1.15 0.67
CA GLU A 75 -11.20 -1.33 1.99
C GLU A 75 -10.09 -1.61 2.99
N ALA A 76 -10.32 -1.18 4.21
CA ALA A 76 -9.37 -1.29 5.30
C ALA A 76 -10.06 -1.80 6.56
N TYR A 77 -9.35 -2.62 7.32
CA TYR A 77 -9.81 -3.09 8.62
C TYR A 77 -8.67 -3.03 9.63
N ASP A 78 -8.94 -2.41 10.76
CA ASP A 78 -8.10 -2.40 11.94
C ASP A 78 -8.97 -2.66 13.20
N PRO A 79 -8.39 -2.92 14.37
CA PRO A 79 -9.16 -3.24 15.57
C PRO A 79 -9.75 -2.00 16.27
N PHE A 80 -9.49 -0.79 15.79
CA PHE A 80 -10.04 0.44 16.37
C PHE A 80 -11.45 0.73 15.80
N PRO A 81 -12.32 1.36 16.61
CA PRO A 81 -13.65 1.73 16.15
C PRO A 81 -13.61 2.83 15.08
N VAL A 82 -14.52 2.73 14.11
CA VAL A 82 -14.74 3.68 13.00
C VAL A 82 -15.59 4.88 13.43
#